data_AF-A0A920K4K9-F1
#
_entry.id   AF-A0A920K4K9-F1
#
_cell.length_a   1.000
_cell.length_b   1.000
_cell.length_c   1.000
_cell.angle_alpha   90.00
_cell.angle_beta   90.00
_cell.angle_gamma   90.00
#
_symmetry.space_group_name_H-M   'P 1'
#
loop_
_entity.id
_entity.type
_entity.pdbx_description
1 polymer ?
#
loop_
_entity_poly.entity_id
_entity_poly.type
_entity_poly.pdbx_seq_one_letter_code
_entity_poly.pdbx_strand_id
1 'polypeptide(L)'
;MEKQADLIVHWMRVGFIHGVMNTDNMSLAGETIDYGPCAFMDAYDPKTVFSSIDHLGRYSYMNQPKVAQWNLARFAETLLTLIDKDINKSVELAEELINKFPEVYQEKWLNMMRSKLGLFQAHESDVQLISDLLDWMVDNNADYTNTFRS
;
A
#
# COMPACT_ATOMS: atom_id res chain seq x y z
N MET A 1 0.99 10.96 -6.99
CA MET A 1 0.71 9.53 -6.80
C MET A 1 1.98 8.73 -6.49
N GLU A 2 3.07 8.89 -7.26
CA GLU A 2 4.35 8.19 -7.06
C GLU A 2 4.84 8.17 -5.61
N LYS A 3 4.99 9.34 -4.99
CA LYS A 3 5.44 9.45 -3.59
C LYS A 3 4.58 8.65 -2.60
N GLN A 4 3.28 8.57 -2.86
CA GLN A 4 2.36 7.81 -2.02
C GLN A 4 2.52 6.31 -2.26
N ALA A 5 2.66 5.90 -3.52
CA ALA A 5 2.95 4.50 -3.84
C ALA A 5 4.28 4.05 -3.20
N ASP A 6 5.33 4.88 -3.27
CA ASP A 6 6.63 4.60 -2.64
C ASP A 6 6.51 4.46 -1.11
N LEU A 7 5.79 5.40 -0.46
CA LEU A 7 5.55 5.36 0.97
C LEU A 7 4.84 4.06 1.38
N ILE A 8 3.73 3.72 0.71
CA ILE A 8 2.98 2.50 1.02
C ILE A 8 3.84 1.27 0.76
N VAL A 9 4.58 1.20 -0.36
CA VAL A 9 5.49 0.08 -0.63
C VAL A 9 6.55 -0.06 0.47
N HIS A 10 7.05 1.04 1.01
CA HIS A 10 7.98 1.00 2.15
C HIS A 10 7.33 0.51 3.44
N TRP A 11 6.06 0.84 3.70
CA TRP A 11 5.31 0.24 4.82
C TRP A 11 5.13 -1.27 4.62
N MET A 12 4.70 -1.69 3.43
CA MET A 12 4.53 -3.10 3.10
C MET A 12 5.86 -3.86 3.23
N ARG A 13 6.97 -3.30 2.72
CA ARG A 13 8.32 -3.92 2.75
C ARG A 13 8.76 -4.40 4.12
N VAL A 14 8.38 -3.66 5.16
CA VAL A 14 8.82 -3.88 6.54
C VAL A 14 7.69 -4.44 7.43
N GLY A 15 6.52 -4.72 6.88
CA GLY A 15 5.40 -5.21 7.66
C GLY A 15 4.77 -4.14 8.56
N PHE A 16 4.88 -2.86 8.22
CA PHE A 16 4.29 -1.75 8.98
C PHE A 16 2.82 -1.55 8.64
N ILE A 17 2.00 -1.41 9.69
CA ILE A 17 0.58 -1.10 9.61
C ILE A 17 0.36 0.24 10.31
N HIS A 18 -0.17 1.23 9.58
CA HIS A 18 -0.44 2.57 10.11
C HIS A 18 -1.62 2.60 11.09
N GLY A 19 -2.64 1.77 10.84
CA GLY A 19 -3.82 1.63 11.71
C GLY A 19 -4.89 2.72 11.60
N VAL A 20 -4.55 3.95 11.17
CA VAL A 20 -5.52 5.04 10.93
C VAL A 20 -5.13 5.88 9.72
N MET A 21 -5.51 5.43 8.52
CA MET A 21 -5.20 6.13 7.26
C MET A 21 -6.36 7.03 6.82
N ASN A 22 -6.81 7.92 7.70
CA ASN A 22 -7.76 8.97 7.32
C ASN A 22 -7.08 9.99 6.37
N THR A 23 -7.86 10.78 5.63
CA THR A 23 -7.34 11.73 4.64
C THR A 23 -6.49 12.84 5.24
N ASP A 24 -6.78 13.25 6.48
CA ASP A 24 -6.00 14.20 7.28
C ASP A 24 -4.63 13.64 7.72
N ASN A 25 -4.48 12.32 7.74
CA ASN A 25 -3.23 11.62 8.04
C ASN A 25 -2.43 11.25 6.79
N MET A 26 -2.76 11.82 5.63
CA MET A 26 -2.06 11.59 4.37
C MET A 26 -1.22 12.83 3.98
N SER A 27 0.06 12.83 4.35
CA SER A 27 0.97 13.93 4.00
C SER A 27 1.17 14.03 2.49
N LEU A 28 0.95 15.20 1.88
CA LEU A 28 1.24 15.45 0.46
C LEU A 28 2.71 15.21 0.10
N ALA A 29 3.62 15.33 1.07
CA ALA A 29 5.04 15.08 0.88
C ALA A 29 5.38 13.59 0.69
N GLY A 30 4.45 12.67 0.98
CA GLY A 30 4.71 11.23 0.97
C GLY A 30 5.46 10.75 2.21
N GLU A 31 5.22 11.39 3.35
CA GLU A 31 5.85 11.07 4.64
C GLU A 31 4.84 10.37 5.56
N THR A 32 5.33 9.50 6.44
CA THR A 32 4.50 8.92 7.51
C THR A 32 4.26 9.99 8.57
N ILE A 33 3.01 10.19 8.96
CA ILE A 33 2.60 11.17 9.97
C ILE A 33 1.56 10.57 10.90
N ASP A 34 1.33 11.18 12.06
CA ASP A 34 0.32 10.76 13.04
C ASP A 34 0.45 9.29 13.49
N TYR A 35 1.55 9.01 14.18
CA TYR A 35 1.85 7.71 14.78
C TYR A 35 0.95 7.45 16.01
N GLY A 36 -0.25 6.94 15.75
CA GLY A 36 -1.19 6.46 16.76
C GLY A 36 -1.11 4.94 16.96
N PRO A 37 -2.13 4.15 16.58
CA PRO A 37 -2.13 2.70 16.73
C PRO A 37 -1.39 2.02 15.55
N CYS A 38 -0.18 2.47 15.26
CA CYS A 38 0.67 1.87 14.26
C CYS A 38 1.64 0.86 14.87
N ALA A 39 1.92 -0.24 14.17
CA ALA A 39 2.93 -1.20 14.59
C ALA A 39 3.45 -2.02 13.40
N PHE A 40 4.56 -2.72 13.63
CA PHE A 40 5.12 -3.72 12.73
C PHE A 40 4.52 -5.08 13.10
N MET A 41 4.18 -5.89 12.11
CA MET A 41 3.74 -7.27 12.34
C MET A 41 4.92 -8.16 12.76
N ASP A 42 4.66 -9.08 13.68
CA ASP A 42 5.57 -10.19 13.99
C ASP A 42 5.29 -11.33 13.00
N ALA A 43 4.25 -12.14 13.24
CA ALA A 43 3.79 -13.15 12.30
C ALA A 43 3.10 -12.51 11.09
N TYR A 44 3.38 -13.05 9.90
CA TYR A 44 2.73 -12.58 8.68
C TYR A 44 1.26 -13.01 8.64
N ASP A 45 0.36 -12.03 8.74
CA ASP A 45 -1.05 -12.18 8.43
C ASP A 45 -1.51 -10.94 7.64
N PRO A 46 -1.98 -11.11 6.38
CA PRO A 46 -2.43 -10.00 5.54
C PRO A 46 -3.62 -9.23 6.14
N LYS A 47 -4.36 -9.83 7.08
CA LYS A 47 -5.51 -9.23 7.75
C LYS A 47 -5.16 -8.50 9.05
N THR A 48 -3.89 -8.47 9.45
CA THR A 48 -3.43 -7.81 10.69
C THR A 48 -3.90 -6.36 10.76
N VAL A 49 -4.47 -5.99 11.91
CA VAL A 49 -4.89 -4.65 12.31
C VAL A 49 -4.37 -4.35 13.71
N PHE A 50 -4.02 -3.09 13.98
CA PHE A 50 -3.61 -2.66 15.32
C PHE A 50 -4.53 -1.59 15.94
N SER A 51 -5.35 -0.96 15.11
CA SER A 51 -6.30 0.04 15.58
C SER A 51 -7.50 -0.63 16.24
N SER A 52 -7.73 -0.32 17.51
CA SER A 52 -8.84 -0.86 18.29
C SER A 52 -10.22 -0.46 17.74
N ILE A 53 -10.28 0.58 16.91
CA ILE A 53 -11.50 1.07 16.27
C ILE A 53 -11.72 0.47 14.87
N ASP A 54 -10.74 -0.25 14.32
CA ASP A 54 -10.82 -0.83 12.97
C ASP A 54 -11.42 -2.24 12.98
N HIS A 55 -12.68 -2.34 13.42
CA HIS A 55 -13.39 -3.63 13.52
C HIS A 55 -13.64 -4.32 12.16
N LEU A 56 -13.61 -3.57 11.06
CA LEU A 56 -13.88 -4.07 9.71
C LEU A 56 -12.60 -4.29 8.89
N GLY A 57 -11.43 -4.03 9.47
CA GLY A 57 -10.14 -4.19 8.80
C GLY A 57 -9.94 -3.23 7.63
N ARG A 58 -10.53 -2.03 7.68
CA ARG A 58 -10.32 -0.99 6.67
C ARG A 58 -8.85 -0.64 6.51
N TYR A 59 -8.11 -0.60 7.62
CA TYR A 59 -6.70 -0.24 7.70
C TYR A 59 -5.80 -1.46 7.96
N SER A 60 -6.27 -2.66 7.64
CA SER A 60 -5.44 -3.86 7.70
C SER A 60 -4.22 -3.74 6.77
N TYR A 61 -3.17 -4.52 7.08
CA TYR A 61 -1.93 -4.54 6.31
C TYR A 61 -2.16 -4.57 4.80
N MET A 62 -2.95 -5.53 4.30
CA MET A 62 -3.16 -5.70 2.85
C MET A 62 -4.10 -4.65 2.24
N ASN A 63 -4.87 -3.91 3.06
CA ASN A 63 -5.77 -2.86 2.59
C ASN A 63 -5.10 -1.48 2.45
N GLN A 64 -3.92 -1.25 3.03
CA GLN A 64 -3.23 0.05 2.98
C GLN A 64 -3.07 0.62 1.55
N PRO A 65 -2.71 -0.17 0.51
CA PRO A 65 -2.61 0.35 -0.86
C PRO A 65 -3.96 0.81 -1.41
N LYS A 66 -5.03 0.05 -1.15
CA LYS A 66 -6.39 0.39 -1.58
C LYS A 66 -6.88 1.66 -0.89
N VAL A 67 -6.59 1.81 0.41
CA VAL A 67 -6.94 3.03 1.15
C VAL A 67 -6.16 4.24 0.62
N ALA A 68 -4.88 4.09 0.29
CA ALA A 68 -4.09 5.17 -0.31
C ALA A 68 -4.68 5.63 -1.66
N GLN A 69 -5.09 4.70 -2.52
CA GLN A 69 -5.80 5.05 -3.76
C GLN A 69 -7.09 5.84 -3.48
N TRP A 70 -7.88 5.39 -2.51
CA TRP A 70 -9.14 6.04 -2.16
C TRP A 70 -8.90 7.46 -1.60
N ASN A 71 -7.90 7.66 -0.76
CA ASN A 71 -7.53 8.98 -0.25
C ASN A 71 -7.01 9.90 -1.37
N LEU A 72 -6.23 9.38 -2.32
CA LEU A 72 -5.81 10.13 -3.51
C LEU A 72 -7.01 10.56 -4.36
N ALA A 73 -8.04 9.71 -4.50
CA ALA A 73 -9.28 10.05 -5.18
C ALA A 73 -10.00 11.21 -4.46
N ARG A 74 -10.10 11.16 -3.13
CA ARG A 74 -10.69 12.26 -2.33
C ARG A 74 -9.91 13.56 -2.51
N PHE A 75 -8.58 13.50 -2.55
CA PHE A 75 -7.75 14.68 -2.81
C PHE A 75 -8.00 15.24 -4.22
N ALA A 76 -8.06 14.38 -5.24
CA ALA A 76 -8.31 14.80 -6.62
C ALA A 76 -9.67 15.50 -6.79
N GLU A 77 -10.72 15.05 -6.07
CA GLU A 77 -12.03 15.71 -6.06
C GLU A 77 -11.94 17.19 -5.65
N THR A 78 -11.04 17.52 -4.73
CA THR A 78 -10.84 18.92 -4.28
C THR A 78 -10.22 19.82 -5.35
N LEU A 79 -9.59 19.22 -6.36
CA LEU A 79 -8.85 19.92 -7.42
C LEU A 79 -9.66 20.07 -8.71
N LEU A 80 -10.85 19.47 -8.81
CA LEU A 80 -11.62 19.41 -10.08
C LEU A 80 -11.81 20.79 -10.72
N THR A 81 -12.15 21.80 -9.93
CA THR A 81 -12.37 23.18 -10.43
C THR A 81 -11.10 23.87 -10.93
N LEU A 82 -9.92 23.32 -10.64
CA LEU A 82 -8.62 23.82 -11.05
C LEU A 82 -8.04 23.08 -12.26
N ILE A 83 -8.60 21.92 -12.63
CA ILE A 83 -8.10 21.06 -13.70
C ILE A 83 -8.53 21.59 -15.07
N ASP A 84 -9.84 21.80 -15.27
CA ASP A 84 -10.41 22.31 -16.51
C ASP A 84 -11.65 23.18 -16.21
N LYS A 85 -12.06 24.01 -17.18
CA LYS A 85 -13.29 24.80 -17.11
C LYS A 85 -14.53 23.92 -17.18
N ASP A 86 -14.44 22.77 -17.87
CA ASP A 86 -15.48 21.75 -17.87
C ASP A 86 -15.25 20.75 -16.74
N ILE A 87 -16.20 20.67 -15.81
CA ILE A 87 -16.15 19.78 -14.65
C ILE A 87 -16.17 18.31 -15.10
N ASN A 88 -16.93 17.95 -16.14
CA ASN A 88 -17.00 16.55 -16.59
C ASN A 88 -15.65 16.09 -17.11
N LYS A 89 -14.98 16.95 -17.89
CA LYS A 89 -13.62 16.68 -18.36
C LYS A 89 -12.62 16.60 -17.21
N SER A 90 -12.78 17.43 -16.18
CA SER A 90 -11.93 17.36 -14.98
C SER A 90 -12.08 16.04 -14.23
N VAL A 91 -13.31 15.52 -14.14
CA VAL A 91 -13.59 14.20 -13.55
C VAL A 91 -12.94 13.10 -14.37
N GLU A 92 -13.13 13.07 -15.69
CA GLU A 92 -12.50 12.05 -16.56
C GLU A 92 -10.96 12.04 -16.41
N LEU A 93 -10.32 13.21 -16.44
CA LEU A 93 -8.86 13.32 -16.30
C LEU A 93 -8.38 12.85 -14.91
N ALA A 94 -9.12 13.20 -13.85
CA ALA A 94 -8.78 12.79 -12.50
C ALA A 94 -8.94 11.27 -12.32
N GLU A 95 -10.05 10.69 -12.79
CA GLU A 95 -10.30 9.26 -12.72
C GLU A 95 -9.27 8.46 -13.52
N GLU A 96 -8.95 8.90 -14.74
CA GLU A 96 -7.93 8.25 -15.57
C GLU A 96 -6.58 8.18 -14.85
N LEU A 97 -6.19 9.26 -14.16
CA LEU A 97 -4.94 9.29 -13.41
C LEU A 97 -4.98 8.41 -12.16
N ILE A 98 -6.06 8.47 -11.37
CA ILE A 98 -6.21 7.71 -10.12
C ILE A 98 -6.33 6.20 -10.39
N ASN A 99 -6.95 5.82 -11.51
CA ASN A 99 -7.09 4.41 -11.91
C ASN A 99 -5.76 3.76 -12.32
N LYS A 100 -4.70 4.55 -12.57
CA LYS A 100 -3.34 4.04 -12.79
C LYS A 100 -2.60 3.67 -11.49
N PHE A 101 -3.08 4.12 -10.33
CA PHE A 101 -2.40 3.88 -9.04
C PHE A 101 -2.17 2.39 -8.72
N PRO A 102 -3.13 1.47 -8.92
CA PRO A 102 -2.93 0.05 -8.62
C PRO A 102 -1.78 -0.54 -9.44
N GLU A 103 -1.66 -0.19 -10.71
CA GLU A 103 -0.57 -0.65 -11.59
C GLU A 103 0.79 -0.13 -11.08
N VAL A 104 0.89 1.18 -10.80
CA VAL A 104 2.10 1.81 -10.25
C VAL A 104 2.51 1.17 -8.92
N TYR A 105 1.54 0.93 -8.02
CA TYR A 105 1.80 0.26 -6.74
C TYR A 105 2.25 -1.19 -6.94
N GLN A 106 1.58 -1.95 -7.81
CA GLN A 106 1.90 -3.37 -8.04
C GLN A 106 3.30 -3.55 -8.62
N GLU A 107 3.69 -2.71 -9.59
CA GLU A 107 5.04 -2.74 -10.15
C GLU A 107 6.10 -2.49 -9.07
N LYS A 108 5.91 -1.44 -8.26
CA LYS A 108 6.83 -1.09 -7.17
C LYS A 108 6.87 -2.16 -6.07
N TRP A 109 5.72 -2.72 -5.71
CA TRP A 109 5.61 -3.80 -4.73
C TRP A 109 6.35 -5.06 -5.21
N LEU A 110 6.16 -5.45 -6.47
CA LEU A 110 6.83 -6.61 -7.05
C LEU A 110 8.35 -6.42 -7.09
N ASN A 111 8.82 -5.25 -7.52
CA ASN A 111 10.26 -4.93 -7.54
C ASN A 111 10.86 -4.89 -6.12
N MET A 112 10.09 -4.42 -5.14
CA MET A 112 10.48 -4.46 -3.72
C MET A 112 10.59 -5.90 -3.20
N MET A 113 9.61 -6.76 -3.51
CA MET A 113 9.63 -8.17 -3.09
C MET A 113 10.76 -8.96 -3.75
N ARG A 114 11.00 -8.75 -5.05
CA ARG A 114 12.18 -9.27 -5.77
C ARG A 114 13.47 -8.89 -5.04
N SER A 115 13.60 -7.63 -4.66
CA SER A 115 14.78 -7.14 -3.92
C SER A 115 14.92 -7.81 -2.54
N LYS A 116 13.82 -8.03 -1.81
CA LYS A 116 13.83 -8.76 -0.53
C LYS A 116 14.27 -10.22 -0.68
N LEU A 117 13.99 -10.84 -1.83
CA LEU A 117 14.35 -12.23 -2.15
C LEU A 117 15.71 -12.35 -2.87
N GLY A 118 16.41 -11.25 -3.12
CA GLY A 118 17.66 -11.26 -3.89
C GLY A 118 17.50 -11.62 -5.37
N LEU A 119 16.31 -11.39 -5.95
CA LEU A 119 16.02 -11.62 -7.36
C LEU A 119 16.39 -10.37 -8.18
N PHE A 120 17.55 -10.40 -8.83
CA PHE A 120 18.08 -9.26 -9.60
C PHE A 120 17.68 -9.24 -11.08
N GLN A 121 17.06 -10.32 -11.57
CA GLN A 121 16.52 -10.42 -12.91
C GLN A 121 15.03 -10.71 -12.82
N ALA A 122 14.22 -9.95 -13.57
CA ALA A 122 12.78 -10.12 -13.56
C ALA A 122 12.39 -11.34 -14.40
N HIS A 123 11.65 -12.26 -13.78
CA HIS A 123 11.01 -13.38 -14.45
C HIS A 123 9.50 -13.34 -14.21
N GLU A 124 8.72 -13.88 -15.16
CA GLU A 124 7.26 -13.97 -15.03
C GLU A 124 6.84 -14.86 -13.84
N SER A 125 7.67 -15.87 -13.51
CA SER A 125 7.46 -16.78 -12.38
C SER A 125 7.65 -16.12 -11.01
N ASP A 126 8.25 -14.93 -10.91
CA ASP A 126 8.54 -14.27 -9.63
C ASP A 126 7.26 -13.99 -8.85
N VAL A 127 6.17 -13.64 -9.55
CA VAL A 127 4.87 -13.37 -8.92
C VAL A 127 4.35 -14.61 -8.19
N GLN A 128 4.43 -15.77 -8.85
CA GLN A 128 3.99 -17.03 -8.26
C GLN A 128 4.87 -17.41 -7.06
N LEU A 129 6.20 -17.30 -7.21
CA LEU A 129 7.15 -17.59 -6.13
C LEU A 129 6.88 -16.73 -4.89
N ILE A 130 6.64 -15.42 -5.09
CA ILE A 130 6.32 -14.49 -4.01
C ILE A 130 4.98 -14.88 -3.36
N SER A 131 3.96 -15.19 -4.16
CA SER A 131 2.66 -15.62 -3.63
C SER A 131 2.78 -16.88 -2.79
N ASP A 132 3.45 -17.91 -3.31
CA ASP A 132 3.65 -19.19 -2.64
C ASP A 132 4.38 -19.03 -1.30
N LEU A 133 5.39 -18.15 -1.26
CA LEU A 133 6.08 -17.82 -0.02
C LEU A 133 5.15 -17.15 1.00
N LEU A 134 4.39 -16.14 0.58
CA LEU A 134 3.49 -15.42 1.48
C LEU A 134 2.37 -16.34 1.98
N ASP A 135 1.82 -17.21 1.14
CA ASP A 135 0.83 -18.21 1.53
C ASP A 135 1.42 -19.21 2.54
N TRP A 136 2.63 -19.71 2.28
CA TRP A 136 3.36 -20.57 3.23
C TRP A 136 3.59 -19.86 4.58
N MET A 137 3.91 -18.56 4.58
CA MET A 137 4.09 -17.79 5.81
C MET A 137 2.80 -17.68 6.63
N VAL A 138 1.65 -17.51 5.97
CA VAL A 138 0.34 -17.53 6.64
C VAL A 138 0.08 -18.90 7.26
N ASP A 139 0.26 -19.97 6.48
CA ASP A 139 -0.04 -21.34 6.92
C ASP A 139 0.84 -21.81 8.09
N ASN A 140 2.05 -21.25 8.19
CA ASN A 140 3.03 -21.63 9.22
C ASN A 140 3.17 -20.58 10.33
N ASN A 141 2.37 -19.51 10.32
CA ASN A 141 2.48 -18.39 11.25
C ASN A 141 3.92 -17.87 11.37
N ALA A 142 4.59 -17.74 10.21
CA ALA A 142 6.00 -17.39 10.13
C ALA A 142 6.22 -15.91 10.44
N ASP A 143 7.31 -15.61 11.15
CA ASP A 143 7.70 -14.23 11.44
C ASP A 143 8.14 -13.50 10.17
N TYR A 144 7.50 -12.37 9.87
CA TYR A 144 7.69 -11.62 8.64
C TYR A 144 9.13 -11.15 8.49
N THR A 145 9.73 -10.58 9.54
CA THR A 145 11.06 -10.02 9.47
C THR A 145 12.13 -11.10 9.35
N ASN A 146 12.02 -12.16 10.14
CA ASN A 146 13.00 -13.24 10.20
C ASN A 146 12.97 -14.12 8.94
N THR A 147 11.81 -14.33 8.30
CA THR A 147 11.73 -15.09 7.05
C THR A 147 12.55 -14.45 5.92
N PHE A 148 12.57 -13.12 5.81
CA PHE A 148 13.36 -12.44 4.75
C PHE A 148 14.83 -12.20 5.14
N ARG A 149 15.20 -12.42 6.40
CA ARG A 149 16.57 -12.19 6.90
C ARG A 149 17.43 -13.46 6.86
N SER A 150 16.81 -14.62 7.10
CA SER A 150 17.48 -15.91 7.30
C SER A 150 17.93 -16.52 5.98
#